data_AF-A0A539DB47-F1
#
_entry.id   AF-A0A539DB47-F1
#
_cell.length_a   1.000
_cell.length_b   1.000
_cell.length_c   1.000
_cell.angle_alpha   90.00
_cell.angle_beta   90.00
_cell.angle_gamma   90.00
#
_symmetry.space_group_name_H-M   'P 1'
#
loop_
_entity.id
_entity.type
_entity.pdbx_description
1 polymer ?
#
loop_
_entity_poly.entity_id
_entity_poly.type
_entity_poly.pdbx_seq_one_letter_code
_entity_poly.pdbx_strand_id
1 'polypeptide(L)'
;RTQRYVSGSASRGTRLVELLKLGRFYLPWYLSLWRRRALPDTTEFRHPKVAPLLGYVEHAGRRLARAIFWAMVRHGEQLRDDQGRQTRIETVGEDLLTIATLALEASALARTQADEYAWDLVDHFVAEAKPRIDRAIDELRGRNTDHVPSAIGQQAVDGDYAWLSRGIIPRGLRDYLPAAVGGFVTPPNNARQTGLPSDLTPTAQRAAGHQEK
;
A
#
# COMPACT_ATOMS: atom_id res chain seq x y z
N ARG A 1 -1.19 -27.05 -27.79
CA ARG A 1 -2.60 -27.25 -28.22
C ARG A 1 -3.54 -26.32 -27.44
N THR A 2 -3.28 -25.01 -27.42
CA THR A 2 -3.95 -24.04 -26.50
C THR A 2 -4.11 -22.66 -27.15
N GLN A 3 -4.49 -22.59 -28.42
CA GLN A 3 -4.59 -21.32 -29.16
C GLN A 3 -5.93 -21.16 -29.91
N ARG A 4 -7.05 -21.49 -29.27
CA ARG A 4 -8.38 -21.52 -29.94
C ARG A 4 -9.52 -20.84 -29.19
N TYR A 5 -9.24 -19.82 -28.36
CA TYR A 5 -10.29 -19.08 -27.64
C TYR A 5 -10.37 -17.58 -27.96
N VAL A 6 -9.60 -17.08 -28.93
CA VAL A 6 -9.79 -15.72 -29.44
C VAL A 6 -10.35 -15.80 -30.85
N SER A 7 -11.66 -16.06 -30.97
CA SER A 7 -12.38 -15.80 -32.21
C SER A 7 -13.54 -14.85 -31.94
N GLY A 8 -13.43 -13.66 -32.53
CA GLY A 8 -14.32 -12.51 -32.38
C GLY A 8 -15.69 -12.65 -33.05
N SER A 9 -16.32 -13.83 -33.03
CA SER A 9 -17.68 -14.00 -33.55
C SER A 9 -18.44 -15.17 -32.90
N ALA A 10 -18.32 -15.34 -31.58
CA ALA A 10 -19.29 -16.18 -30.86
C ALA A 10 -20.71 -15.63 -31.08
N SER A 11 -21.59 -16.44 -31.70
CA SER A 11 -23.02 -16.16 -31.86
C SER A 11 -23.62 -15.69 -30.53
N ARG A 12 -24.55 -14.72 -30.57
CA ARG A 12 -25.19 -14.17 -29.37
C ARG A 12 -25.75 -15.27 -28.45
N GLY A 13 -26.21 -16.38 -29.04
CA GLY A 13 -26.66 -17.57 -28.30
C GLY A 13 -25.54 -18.31 -27.56
N THR A 14 -24.36 -18.46 -28.16
CA THR A 14 -23.21 -19.09 -27.50
C THR A 14 -22.72 -18.25 -26.33
N ARG A 15 -22.67 -16.92 -26.49
CA ARG A 15 -22.35 -15.99 -25.40
C ARG A 15 -23.36 -16.08 -24.25
N LEU A 16 -24.66 -16.22 -24.57
CA LEU A 16 -25.70 -16.38 -23.57
C LEU A 16 -25.56 -17.70 -22.78
N VAL A 17 -25.26 -18.80 -23.47
CA VAL A 17 -25.01 -20.10 -22.84
C VAL A 17 -23.77 -20.06 -21.94
N GLU A 18 -22.70 -19.36 -22.36
CA GLU A 18 -21.50 -19.15 -21.53
C GLU A 18 -21.81 -18.28 -20.29
N LEU A 19 -22.55 -17.19 -20.45
CA LEU A 19 -23.01 -16.35 -19.34
C LEU A 19 -23.89 -17.12 -18.34
N LEU A 20 -24.79 -17.99 -18.83
CA LEU A 20 -25.62 -18.84 -17.98
C LEU A 20 -24.79 -19.87 -17.20
N LYS A 21 -23.76 -20.45 -17.84
CA LYS A 21 -22.83 -21.37 -17.17
C LYS A 21 -22.05 -20.67 -16.05
N LEU A 22 -21.55 -19.45 -16.30
CA LEU A 22 -20.92 -18.62 -15.26
C LEU A 22 -21.93 -18.27 -14.16
N GLY A 23 -23.12 -17.80 -14.54
CA GLY A 23 -24.19 -17.43 -13.61
C GLY A 23 -24.51 -18.57 -12.65
N ARG A 24 -24.64 -19.81 -13.14
CA ARG A 24 -24.91 -20.99 -12.32
C ARG A 24 -23.85 -21.23 -11.23
N PHE A 25 -22.60 -20.84 -11.45
CA PHE A 25 -21.53 -20.99 -10.47
C PHE A 25 -21.47 -19.81 -9.49
N TYR A 26 -21.60 -18.58 -9.97
CA TYR A 26 -21.45 -17.38 -9.14
C TYR A 26 -22.71 -17.00 -8.36
N LEU A 27 -23.91 -17.31 -8.87
CA LEU A 27 -25.17 -17.09 -8.16
C LEU A 27 -25.20 -17.76 -6.77
N PRO A 28 -24.93 -19.08 -6.62
CA PRO A 28 -24.94 -19.70 -5.30
C PRO A 28 -23.89 -19.12 -4.35
N TRP A 29 -22.69 -18.80 -4.85
CA TRP A 29 -21.66 -18.11 -4.05
C TRP A 29 -22.13 -16.73 -3.58
N TYR A 30 -22.68 -15.92 -4.49
CA TYR A 30 -23.18 -14.59 -4.16
C TYR A 30 -24.35 -14.66 -3.17
N LEU A 31 -25.30 -15.58 -3.36
CA LEU A 31 -26.39 -15.81 -2.41
C LEU A 31 -25.87 -16.28 -1.04
N SER A 32 -24.78 -17.04 -1.01
CA SER A 32 -24.16 -17.46 0.25
C SER A 32 -23.62 -16.28 1.06
N LEU A 33 -23.22 -15.18 0.41
CA LEU A 33 -22.76 -13.95 1.08
C LEU A 33 -23.88 -13.29 1.92
N TRP A 34 -25.15 -13.53 1.61
CA TRP A 34 -26.29 -12.99 2.36
C TRP A 34 -26.63 -13.81 3.61
N ARG A 35 -26.22 -15.08 3.65
CA ARG A 35 -26.48 -15.97 4.80
C ARG A 35 -25.46 -15.70 5.90
N ARG A 36 -25.90 -15.28 7.09
CA ARG A 36 -25.00 -15.15 8.24
C ARG A 36 -24.37 -16.51 8.57
N ARG A 37 -23.05 -16.59 8.64
CA ARG A 37 -22.35 -17.75 9.21
C ARG A 37 -22.14 -17.47 10.68
N ALA A 38 -22.48 -18.43 11.53
CA ALA A 38 -22.09 -18.36 12.94
C ALA A 38 -20.56 -18.44 13.05
N LEU A 39 -20.00 -17.69 14.00
CA LEU A 39 -18.59 -17.82 14.35
C LEU A 39 -18.33 -19.26 14.84
N PRO A 40 -17.14 -19.83 14.60
CA PRO A 40 -16.77 -21.12 15.15
C PRO A 40 -16.90 -21.08 16.68
N ASP A 41 -17.41 -22.15 17.27
CA ASP A 41 -17.56 -22.26 18.72
C ASP A 41 -16.22 -22.71 19.35
N THR A 42 -15.21 -21.85 19.30
CA THR A 42 -13.94 -22.07 20.02
C THR A 42 -13.84 -21.16 21.24
N THR A 43 -13.04 -21.59 22.21
CA THR A 43 -12.89 -20.92 23.51
C THR A 43 -12.32 -19.52 23.38
N GLU A 44 -11.46 -19.25 22.39
CA GLU A 44 -10.97 -17.88 22.12
C GLU A 44 -12.07 -16.93 21.62
N PHE A 45 -13.10 -17.44 20.93
CA PHE A 45 -14.19 -16.62 20.38
C PHE A 45 -15.36 -16.42 21.36
N ARG A 46 -15.38 -17.13 22.49
CA ARG A 46 -16.45 -17.03 23.50
C ARG A 46 -16.36 -15.81 24.40
N HIS A 47 -15.27 -15.03 24.35
CA HIS A 47 -15.18 -13.83 25.16
C HIS A 47 -16.28 -12.84 24.75
N PRO A 48 -17.08 -12.32 25.69
CA PRO A 48 -18.30 -11.55 25.39
C PRO A 48 -18.02 -10.26 24.60
N LYS A 49 -16.82 -9.67 24.75
CA LYS A 49 -16.39 -8.50 23.96
C LYS A 49 -15.79 -8.85 22.59
N VAL A 50 -15.31 -10.08 22.37
CA VAL A 50 -14.67 -10.52 21.10
C VAL A 50 -15.72 -10.93 20.07
N ALA A 51 -16.69 -11.73 20.49
CA ALA A 51 -17.76 -12.23 19.61
C ALA A 51 -18.44 -11.14 18.77
N PRO A 52 -18.84 -9.97 19.32
CA PRO A 52 -19.46 -8.91 18.52
C PRO A 52 -18.49 -8.26 17.53
N LEU A 53 -17.20 -8.11 17.89
CA LEU A 53 -16.18 -7.54 17.00
C LEU A 53 -15.90 -8.46 15.81
N LEU A 54 -15.72 -9.75 16.03
CA LEU A 54 -15.54 -10.72 14.94
C LEU A 54 -16.81 -10.88 14.11
N GLY A 55 -17.99 -10.79 14.74
CA GLY A 55 -19.26 -10.73 14.02
C GLY A 55 -19.37 -9.51 13.12
N TYR A 56 -18.88 -8.35 13.57
CA TYR A 56 -18.77 -7.15 12.75
C TYR A 56 -17.80 -7.36 11.59
N VAL A 57 -16.60 -7.92 11.84
CA VAL A 57 -15.59 -8.17 10.79
C VAL A 57 -16.15 -9.07 9.69
N GLU A 58 -16.82 -10.17 10.05
CA GLU A 58 -17.45 -11.06 9.06
C GLU A 58 -18.58 -10.35 8.29
N HIS A 59 -19.41 -9.56 8.99
CA HIS A 59 -20.47 -8.82 8.31
C HIS A 59 -19.93 -7.77 7.33
N ALA A 60 -18.90 -7.03 7.73
CA ALA A 60 -18.23 -6.02 6.93
C ALA A 60 -17.46 -6.66 5.75
N GLY A 61 -16.76 -7.78 5.96
CA GLY A 61 -16.11 -8.55 4.91
C GLY A 61 -17.09 -9.02 3.82
N ARG A 62 -18.28 -9.52 4.22
CA ARG A 62 -19.35 -9.84 3.26
C ARG A 62 -19.93 -8.63 2.55
N ARG A 63 -20.05 -7.49 3.23
CA ARG A 63 -20.48 -6.22 2.61
C ARG A 63 -19.46 -5.76 1.57
N LEU A 64 -18.17 -5.88 1.87
CA LEU A 64 -17.08 -5.57 0.95
C LEU A 64 -17.10 -6.52 -0.25
N ALA A 65 -17.17 -7.84 -0.03
CA ALA A 65 -17.23 -8.83 -1.11
C ALA A 65 -18.41 -8.57 -2.07
N ARG A 66 -19.59 -8.22 -1.55
CA ARG A 66 -20.74 -7.82 -2.37
C ARG A 66 -20.47 -6.53 -3.15
N ALA A 67 -19.82 -5.54 -2.53
CA ALA A 67 -19.48 -4.28 -3.19
C ALA A 67 -18.48 -4.51 -4.34
N ILE A 68 -17.44 -5.31 -4.12
CA ILE A 68 -16.45 -5.68 -5.14
C ILE A 68 -17.14 -6.44 -6.28
N PHE A 69 -18.01 -7.42 -5.97
CA PHE A 69 -18.75 -8.15 -7.00
C PHE A 69 -19.63 -7.23 -7.85
N TRP A 70 -20.36 -6.30 -7.22
CA TRP A 70 -21.15 -5.31 -7.95
C TRP A 70 -20.30 -4.36 -8.78
N ALA A 71 -19.13 -3.96 -8.27
CA ALA A 71 -18.19 -3.16 -9.02
C ALA A 71 -17.67 -3.92 -10.25
N MET A 72 -17.41 -5.23 -10.13
CA MET A 72 -17.01 -6.14 -11.22
C MET A 72 -18.11 -6.30 -12.27
N VAL A 73 -19.35 -6.52 -11.85
CA VAL A 73 -20.49 -6.62 -12.77
C VAL A 73 -20.72 -5.32 -13.53
N ARG A 74 -20.56 -4.16 -12.88
CA ARG A 74 -20.81 -2.85 -13.50
C ARG A 74 -19.70 -2.41 -14.47
N HIS A 75 -18.44 -2.60 -14.12
CA HIS A 75 -17.31 -2.01 -14.85
C HIS A 75 -16.45 -3.02 -15.61
N GLY A 76 -16.57 -4.33 -15.31
CA GLY A 76 -15.81 -5.38 -15.99
C GLY A 76 -14.30 -5.13 -15.95
N GLU A 77 -13.65 -5.15 -17.12
CA GLU A 77 -12.20 -4.95 -17.28
C GLU A 77 -11.71 -3.54 -16.89
N GLN A 78 -12.61 -2.53 -16.89
CA GLN A 78 -12.28 -1.14 -16.54
C GLN A 78 -12.07 -0.92 -15.02
N LEU A 79 -12.17 -1.98 -14.21
CA LEU A 79 -11.76 -1.94 -12.81
C LEU A 79 -10.26 -1.84 -12.62
N ARG A 80 -9.49 -2.42 -13.56
CA ARG A 80 -8.05 -2.53 -13.44
C ARG A 80 -7.34 -1.18 -13.57
N ASP A 81 -7.97 -0.24 -14.27
CA ASP A 81 -7.42 1.09 -14.53
C ASP A 81 -7.79 2.11 -13.45
N ASP A 82 -8.55 1.70 -12.43
CA ASP A 82 -8.95 2.54 -11.32
C ASP A 82 -8.20 2.16 -10.04
N GLN A 83 -6.97 2.68 -9.95
CA GLN A 83 -6.09 2.49 -8.80
C GLN A 83 -6.75 2.91 -7.48
N GLY A 84 -7.62 3.93 -7.51
CA GLY A 84 -8.34 4.41 -6.32
C GLY A 84 -9.26 3.34 -5.72
N ARG A 85 -10.00 2.59 -6.54
CA ARG A 85 -10.85 1.49 -6.06
C ARG A 85 -10.05 0.36 -5.44
N GLN A 86 -8.91 -0.01 -6.01
CA GLN A 86 -8.06 -1.08 -5.48
C GLN A 86 -7.48 -0.68 -4.11
N THR A 87 -6.96 0.54 -3.98
CA THR A 87 -6.45 1.07 -2.70
C THR A 87 -7.53 1.05 -1.62
N ARG A 88 -8.77 1.49 -1.92
CA ARG A 88 -9.86 1.46 -0.93
C ARG A 88 -10.19 0.03 -0.48
N ILE A 89 -10.17 -0.94 -1.38
CA ILE A 89 -10.43 -2.36 -1.02
C ILE A 89 -9.35 -2.86 -0.06
N GLU A 90 -8.08 -2.56 -0.34
CA GLU A 90 -6.95 -2.94 0.50
C GLU A 90 -7.04 -2.31 1.88
N THR A 91 -7.29 -0.99 1.96
CA THR A 91 -7.44 -0.29 3.24
C THR A 91 -8.56 -0.88 4.10
N VAL A 92 -9.70 -1.24 3.50
CA VAL A 92 -10.78 -1.92 4.26
C VAL A 92 -10.31 -3.30 4.74
N GLY A 93 -9.57 -4.04 3.93
CA GLY A 93 -8.99 -5.33 4.34
C GLY A 93 -8.05 -5.20 5.53
N GLU A 94 -7.20 -4.17 5.54
CA GLU A 94 -6.29 -3.84 6.63
C GLU A 94 -7.03 -3.49 7.92
N ASP A 95 -8.03 -2.60 7.85
CA ASP A 95 -8.82 -2.20 9.03
C ASP A 95 -9.53 -3.42 9.64
N LEU A 96 -10.12 -4.29 8.81
CA LEU A 96 -10.81 -5.51 9.26
C LEU A 96 -9.84 -6.51 9.91
N LEU A 97 -8.65 -6.69 9.34
CA LEU A 97 -7.60 -7.54 9.91
C LEU A 97 -7.12 -6.99 11.25
N THR A 98 -6.97 -5.67 11.36
CA THR A 98 -6.53 -4.99 12.58
C THR A 98 -7.56 -5.16 13.70
N ILE A 99 -8.85 -4.96 13.41
CA ILE A 99 -9.94 -5.20 14.39
C ILE A 99 -9.90 -6.65 14.89
N ALA A 100 -9.73 -7.62 13.99
CA ALA A 100 -9.70 -9.04 14.37
C ALA A 100 -8.47 -9.37 15.24
N THR A 101 -7.29 -8.87 14.87
CA THR A 101 -6.04 -9.09 15.62
C THR A 101 -6.11 -8.46 17.01
N LEU A 102 -6.55 -7.21 17.10
CA LEU A 102 -6.71 -6.51 18.39
C LEU A 102 -7.71 -7.20 19.31
N ALA A 103 -8.83 -7.68 18.76
CA ALA A 103 -9.82 -8.43 19.54
C ALA A 103 -9.23 -9.73 20.10
N LEU A 104 -8.44 -10.46 19.30
CA LEU A 104 -7.78 -11.69 19.73
C LEU A 104 -6.68 -11.42 20.75
N GLU A 105 -5.87 -10.39 20.54
CA GLU A 105 -4.80 -9.99 21.46
C GLU A 105 -5.38 -9.54 22.82
N ALA A 106 -6.38 -8.66 22.82
CA ALA A 106 -7.07 -8.24 24.04
C ALA A 106 -7.70 -9.41 24.78
N SER A 107 -8.22 -10.43 24.06
CA SER A 107 -8.74 -11.66 24.67
C SER A 107 -7.64 -12.54 25.28
N ALA A 108 -6.43 -12.52 24.71
CA ALA A 108 -5.29 -13.25 25.25
C ALA A 108 -4.75 -12.56 26.51
N LEU A 109 -4.64 -11.22 26.47
CA LEU A 109 -4.24 -10.40 27.61
C LEU A 109 -5.23 -10.54 28.76
N ALA A 110 -6.53 -10.42 28.51
CA ALA A 110 -7.57 -10.57 29.54
C ALA A 110 -7.54 -11.92 30.29
N ARG A 111 -6.92 -12.97 29.70
CA ARG A 111 -6.74 -14.28 30.35
C ARG A 111 -5.51 -14.35 31.25
N THR A 112 -4.50 -13.53 31.00
CA THR A 112 -3.21 -13.57 31.71
C THR A 112 -3.04 -12.40 32.68
N GLN A 113 -3.62 -11.24 32.35
CA GLN A 113 -3.58 -10.00 33.11
C GLN A 113 -4.98 -9.37 33.06
N ALA A 114 -5.50 -8.93 34.20
CA ALA A 114 -6.77 -8.19 34.25
C ALA A 114 -6.57 -6.74 33.78
N ASP A 115 -6.01 -6.59 32.58
CA ASP A 115 -5.69 -5.29 31.99
C ASP A 115 -6.89 -4.77 31.19
N GLU A 116 -7.63 -3.85 31.81
CA GLU A 116 -8.80 -3.21 31.21
C GLU A 116 -8.41 -2.19 30.13
N TYR A 117 -7.19 -1.65 30.18
CA TYR A 117 -6.68 -0.65 29.21
C TYR A 117 -6.54 -1.22 27.80
N ALA A 118 -6.32 -2.53 27.67
CA ALA A 118 -6.27 -3.19 26.37
C ALA A 118 -7.61 -3.07 25.61
N TRP A 119 -8.74 -3.18 26.33
CA TRP A 119 -10.07 -3.07 25.73
C TRP A 119 -10.41 -1.62 25.34
N ASP A 120 -9.99 -0.64 26.12
CA ASP A 120 -10.19 0.78 25.80
C ASP A 120 -9.53 1.15 24.47
N LEU A 121 -8.32 0.64 24.21
CA LEU A 121 -7.62 0.84 22.95
C LEU A 121 -8.36 0.18 21.77
N VAL A 122 -8.86 -1.04 21.96
CA VAL A 122 -9.66 -1.74 20.94
C VAL A 122 -10.92 -0.94 20.61
N ASP A 123 -11.65 -0.48 21.63
CA ASP A 123 -12.88 0.27 21.44
C ASP A 123 -12.63 1.60 20.73
N HIS A 124 -11.53 2.29 21.04
CA HIS A 124 -11.11 3.52 20.36
C HIS A 124 -10.80 3.27 18.88
N PHE A 125 -9.98 2.25 18.58
CA PHE A 125 -9.64 1.90 17.19
C PHE A 125 -10.89 1.52 16.38
N VAL A 126 -11.77 0.69 16.97
CA VAL A 126 -13.00 0.24 16.31
C VAL A 126 -13.95 1.41 16.04
N ALA A 127 -14.02 2.40 16.95
CA ALA A 127 -14.82 3.60 16.75
C ALA A 127 -14.36 4.44 15.56
N GLU A 128 -13.05 4.50 15.31
CA GLU A 128 -12.49 5.21 14.14
C GLU A 128 -12.54 4.39 12.84
N ALA A 129 -12.28 3.09 12.92
CA ALA A 129 -12.22 2.21 11.76
C ALA A 129 -13.61 1.98 11.14
N LYS A 130 -14.65 1.82 11.96
CA LYS A 130 -16.04 1.59 11.50
C LYS A 130 -16.53 2.59 10.44
N PRO A 131 -16.53 3.91 10.69
CA PRO A 131 -16.99 4.88 9.71
C PRO A 131 -16.12 4.90 8.46
N ARG A 132 -14.81 4.63 8.58
CA ARG A 132 -13.88 4.53 7.45
C ARG A 132 -14.23 3.36 6.54
N ILE A 133 -14.46 2.18 7.11
CA ILE A 133 -14.90 0.97 6.42
C ILE A 133 -16.25 1.21 5.73
N ASP A 134 -17.22 1.77 6.46
CA ASP A 134 -18.56 2.03 5.93
C ASP A 134 -18.52 2.97 4.73
N ARG A 135 -17.77 4.07 4.86
CA ARG A 135 -17.57 5.04 3.79
C ARG A 135 -16.92 4.41 2.57
N ALA A 136 -15.83 3.67 2.74
CA ALA A 136 -15.13 3.03 1.63
C ALA A 136 -16.01 2.00 0.89
N ILE A 137 -16.76 1.18 1.63
CA ILE A 137 -17.72 0.22 1.04
C ILE A 137 -18.84 0.93 0.27
N ASP A 138 -19.30 2.07 0.77
CA ASP A 138 -20.36 2.85 0.16
C ASP A 138 -19.90 3.56 -1.13
N GLU A 139 -18.68 4.11 -1.13
CA GLU A 139 -18.03 4.67 -2.31
C GLU A 139 -17.86 3.58 -3.39
N LEU A 140 -17.40 2.37 -3.02
CA LEU A 140 -17.27 1.22 -3.91
C LEU A 140 -18.59 0.80 -4.59
N ARG A 141 -19.75 0.98 -3.94
CA ARG A 141 -21.06 0.61 -4.51
C ARG A 141 -21.57 1.56 -5.60
N GLY A 142 -20.95 2.72 -5.75
CA GLY A 142 -21.35 3.70 -6.77
C GLY A 142 -22.04 4.95 -6.23
N ARG A 143 -21.78 5.34 -4.97
CA ARG A 143 -21.93 6.76 -4.56
C ARG A 143 -20.78 7.64 -5.04
N ASN A 144 -19.96 7.12 -5.95
CA ASN A 144 -18.68 7.72 -6.30
C ASN A 144 -18.80 8.69 -7.47
N THR A 145 -18.62 9.97 -7.16
CA THR A 145 -18.34 11.08 -8.07
C THR A 145 -16.85 11.05 -8.50
N ASP A 146 -16.30 9.88 -8.82
CA ASP A 146 -14.86 9.70 -9.07
C ASP A 146 -14.43 10.05 -10.50
N HIS A 147 -15.35 10.56 -11.32
CA HIS A 147 -15.02 11.04 -12.67
C HIS A 147 -14.27 12.39 -12.66
N VAL A 148 -14.28 13.10 -11.53
CA VAL A 148 -13.74 14.47 -11.42
C VAL A 148 -12.25 14.52 -11.04
N PRO A 149 -11.71 13.68 -10.12
CA PRO A 149 -10.30 13.77 -9.72
C PRO A 149 -9.31 13.27 -10.79
N SER A 150 -9.67 12.23 -11.54
CA SER A 150 -8.79 11.63 -12.55
C SER A 150 -8.55 12.57 -13.73
N ALA A 151 -9.56 13.33 -14.15
CA ALA A 151 -9.44 14.32 -15.21
C ALA A 151 -8.50 15.47 -14.83
N ILE A 152 -8.59 15.98 -13.60
CA ILE A 152 -7.73 17.07 -13.12
C ILE A 152 -6.28 16.60 -13.00
N GLY A 153 -6.06 15.38 -12.50
CA GLY A 153 -4.71 14.79 -12.44
C GLY A 153 -4.09 14.61 -13.83
N GLN A 154 -4.88 14.13 -14.79
CA GLN A 154 -4.44 13.98 -16.18
C GLN A 154 -4.11 15.34 -16.81
N GLN A 155 -4.99 16.33 -16.65
CA GLN A 155 -4.78 17.72 -17.10
C GLN A 155 -3.55 18.37 -16.44
N ALA A 156 -3.25 18.05 -15.18
CA ALA A 156 -2.03 18.52 -14.51
C ALA A 156 -0.75 17.90 -15.06
N VAL A 157 -0.78 16.61 -15.43
CA VAL A 157 0.34 15.94 -16.09
C VAL A 157 0.51 16.43 -17.52
N ASP A 158 -0.59 16.66 -18.23
CA ASP A 158 -0.61 17.16 -19.61
C ASP A 158 -0.20 18.65 -19.70
N GLY A 159 -0.04 19.33 -18.56
CA GLY A 159 0.50 20.69 -18.48
C GLY A 159 -0.55 21.80 -18.60
N ASP A 160 -1.84 21.46 -18.54
CA ASP A 160 -2.95 22.43 -18.65
C ASP A 160 -2.96 23.43 -17.48
N TYR A 161 -2.30 23.07 -16.36
CA TYR A 161 -2.06 23.97 -15.22
C TYR A 161 -0.61 24.48 -15.18
N ALA A 162 -0.01 24.81 -16.34
CA ALA A 162 1.34 25.39 -16.43
C ALA A 162 1.53 26.67 -15.59
N TRP A 163 0.45 27.33 -15.18
CA TRP A 163 0.52 28.46 -14.25
C TRP A 163 0.89 28.04 -12.82
N LEU A 164 0.59 26.81 -12.41
CA LEU A 164 0.90 26.27 -11.08
C LEU A 164 2.40 26.01 -10.90
N SER A 165 3.11 25.73 -11.99
CA SER A 165 4.56 25.49 -12.00
C SER A 165 5.40 26.75 -12.16
N ARG A 166 4.78 27.92 -12.41
CA ARG A 166 5.50 29.20 -12.49
C ARG A 166 6.04 29.58 -11.11
N GLY A 167 7.35 29.46 -10.95
CA GLY A 167 8.08 29.75 -9.70
C GLY A 167 8.60 28.51 -8.97
N ILE A 168 8.23 27.31 -9.42
CA ILE A 168 8.83 26.07 -8.94
C ILE A 168 10.16 25.90 -9.69
N ILE A 169 11.25 25.76 -8.94
CA ILE A 169 12.55 25.41 -9.53
C ILE A 169 12.44 23.96 -10.02
N PRO A 170 12.52 23.69 -11.34
CA PRO A 170 12.45 22.32 -11.84
C PRO A 170 13.69 21.58 -11.32
N ARG A 171 13.46 20.65 -10.39
CA ARG A 171 14.49 19.76 -9.84
C ARG A 171 14.18 18.35 -10.32
N GLY A 172 15.11 17.74 -11.04
CA GLY A 172 15.05 16.34 -11.39
C GLY A 172 15.55 15.46 -10.24
N LEU A 173 15.20 14.18 -10.25
CA LEU A 173 15.73 13.19 -9.30
C LEU A 173 17.29 13.15 -9.29
N ARG A 174 17.90 13.48 -10.43
CA ARG A 174 19.37 13.59 -10.58
C ARG A 174 20.00 14.73 -9.79
N ASP A 175 19.24 15.76 -9.45
CA ASP A 175 19.72 16.89 -8.65
C ASP A 175 19.78 16.55 -7.16
N TYR A 176 19.18 15.43 -6.75
CA TYR A 176 19.22 14.87 -5.40
C TYR A 176 20.15 13.67 -5.28
N LEU A 177 20.58 13.10 -6.40
CA LEU A 177 21.64 12.10 -6.39
C LEU A 177 22.96 12.83 -6.07
N PRO A 178 23.69 12.44 -5.02
CA PRO A 178 25.04 12.96 -4.83
C PRO A 178 25.81 12.64 -6.10
N ALA A 179 26.43 13.67 -6.71
CA ALA A 179 27.32 13.49 -7.84
C ALA A 179 28.25 12.34 -7.48
N ALA A 180 28.17 11.24 -8.25
CA ALA A 180 28.86 9.99 -7.95
C ALA A 180 30.25 10.34 -7.43
N VAL A 181 30.52 10.01 -6.17
CA VAL A 181 31.77 10.32 -5.49
C VAL A 181 32.89 9.89 -6.43
N GLY A 182 33.54 10.89 -7.02
CA GLY A 182 34.66 10.67 -7.91
C GLY A 182 35.72 9.92 -7.14
N GLY A 183 36.05 8.73 -7.61
CA GLY A 183 37.19 7.95 -7.15
C GLY A 183 36.97 7.25 -5.81
N PHE A 184 36.85 5.93 -5.86
CA PHE A 184 37.58 5.12 -4.89
C PHE A 184 39.06 5.52 -4.98
N VAL A 185 39.54 6.33 -4.04
CA VAL A 185 40.98 6.44 -3.78
C VAL A 185 41.40 5.10 -3.20
N THR A 186 41.88 4.20 -4.06
CA THR A 186 42.69 3.09 -3.60
C THR A 186 43.97 3.72 -3.02
N PRO A 187 44.27 3.55 -1.71
CA PRO A 187 45.51 4.07 -1.18
C PRO A 187 46.69 3.43 -1.94
N PRO A 188 47.74 4.20 -2.28
CA PRO A 188 48.87 3.66 -3.02
C PRO A 188 49.53 2.55 -2.19
N ASN A 189 49.56 1.35 -2.75
CA ASN A 189 50.34 0.23 -2.25
C ASN A 189 51.83 0.53 -2.50
N ASN A 190 52.50 1.09 -1.51
CA ASN A 190 53.95 1.26 -1.48
C ASN A 190 54.60 0.37 -0.41
N ALA A 191 54.34 -0.93 -0.50
CA ALA A 191 55.28 -1.91 0.03
C ALA A 191 56.42 -2.13 -0.98
N ARG A 192 57.61 -1.61 -0.62
CA ARG A 192 58.98 -1.88 -1.13
C ARG A 192 59.67 -0.69 -1.82
N GLN A 193 60.34 0.12 -1.00
CA GLN A 193 61.70 0.65 -1.18
C GLN A 193 62.19 1.07 0.23
N THR A 194 62.80 0.19 1.03
CA THR A 194 64.26 0.07 1.27
C THR A 194 65.01 1.39 1.47
N GLY A 195 65.43 1.68 2.71
CA GLY A 195 66.48 2.65 3.05
C GLY A 195 66.32 3.30 4.43
N LEU A 196 67.22 3.00 5.38
CA LEU A 196 67.30 3.60 6.72
C LEU A 196 67.50 5.14 6.69
N PRO A 197 67.10 5.86 7.76
CA PRO A 197 67.47 7.26 7.96
C PRO A 197 68.91 7.36 8.50
N SER A 198 69.80 7.99 7.73
CA SER A 198 71.12 8.41 8.20
C SER A 198 71.12 9.92 8.39
N ASP A 199 71.26 10.31 9.66
CA ASP A 199 71.91 11.52 10.15
C ASP A 199 71.21 12.86 9.95
N LEU A 200 70.51 13.22 11.03
CA LEU A 200 70.54 14.55 11.59
C LEU A 200 71.98 14.94 11.96
N THR A 201 72.46 16.07 11.47
CA THR A 201 73.25 17.01 12.28
C THR A 201 73.28 18.40 11.63
N PRO A 202 73.50 19.46 12.43
CA PRO A 202 72.94 20.78 12.21
C PRO A 202 74.03 21.80 11.83
N THR A 203 73.62 23.07 11.79
CA THR A 203 74.37 24.25 12.29
C THR A 203 74.51 25.37 11.26
N ALA A 204 74.14 26.56 11.73
CA ALA A 204 74.81 27.83 11.49
C ALA A 204 74.60 28.60 10.15
N GLN A 205 73.83 29.68 10.30
CA GLN A 205 74.38 31.04 10.43
C GLN A 205 74.56 31.88 9.14
N ARG A 206 73.85 33.02 9.20
CA ARG A 206 74.24 34.37 8.79
C ARG A 206 74.10 34.81 7.34
N ALA A 207 73.43 35.97 7.27
CA ALA A 207 73.78 37.14 6.46
C ALA A 207 73.44 37.07 4.97
N ALA A 208 73.12 38.16 4.29
CA ALA A 208 72.70 39.52 4.62
C ALA A 208 72.53 40.21 3.26
N GLY A 209 71.55 41.10 3.15
CA GLY A 209 71.49 42.10 2.09
C GLY A 209 71.16 41.55 0.70
N HIS A 210 70.77 42.35 -0.27
CA HIS A 210 70.57 43.79 -0.35
C HIS A 210 69.88 44.00 -1.72
N GLN A 211 68.88 44.88 -1.75
CA GLN A 211 68.58 45.85 -2.83
C GLN A 211 68.59 45.41 -4.31
N GLU A 212 67.47 45.55 -5.02
CA GLU A 212 67.00 46.77 -5.72
C GLU A 212 67.62 46.91 -7.13
N LYS A 213 66.77 46.77 -8.15
CA LYS A 213 66.57 47.72 -9.26
C LYS A 213 65.40 47.29 -10.14
#